data_AF-A0A5E4VEU2-F1
#
_entry.id   AF-A0A5E4VEU2-F1
#
_cell.length_a   1.000
_cell.length_b   1.000
_cell.length_c   1.000
_cell.angle_alpha   90.00
_cell.angle_beta   90.00
_cell.angle_gamma   90.00
#
_symmetry.space_group_name_H-M   'P 1'
#
loop_
_entity.id
_entity.type
_entity.pdbx_description
1 polymer ?
#
loop_
_entity_poly.entity_id
_entity_poly.type
_entity_poly.pdbx_seq_one_letter_code
_entity_poly.pdbx_strand_id
1 'polypeptide(L)'
;MAKADERRRFRFALVKSILRCESVRRLPHDHKKLLFRWLANGWSITDTPPDTSRIRALEKAASDARRLRAALGRLDAKDAASLDFNYSQTIPLSTRLYALDELAGDADELAKVIKGEQADITRLRKRRTAKSIVNTLSMFGIPFSTRNDWDVDERNVTTAMRCVMLAMLEAGAKNLHWGTTTAIIKLGFQMLTDPSQDKAVFSAGRMAVTAEEAEAFRLVMREMPEWNGIKLVE
;
A
#
# COMPACT_ATOMS: atom_id res chain seq x y z
N MET A 1 -1.99 14.05 28.96
CA MET A 1 -0.56 14.45 29.02
C MET A 1 0.38 13.25 29.13
N ALA A 2 0.08 12.21 29.93
CA ALA A 2 0.92 11.01 30.10
C ALA A 2 1.46 10.35 28.80
N LYS A 3 0.64 10.19 27.75
CA LYS A 3 1.06 9.52 26.49
C LYS A 3 2.17 10.26 25.73
N ALA A 4 2.21 11.59 25.78
CA ALA A 4 3.25 12.37 25.09
C ALA A 4 4.60 12.25 25.80
N ASP A 5 4.57 12.25 27.15
CA ASP A 5 5.76 12.10 27.97
C ASP A 5 6.33 10.68 27.92
N GLU A 6 5.46 9.66 27.91
CA GLU A 6 5.85 8.27 27.65
C GLU A 6 6.52 8.11 26.29
N ARG A 7 5.95 8.71 25.23
CA ARG A 7 6.53 8.68 23.89
C ARG A 7 7.90 9.35 23.85
N ARG A 8 8.08 10.49 24.53
CA ARG A 8 9.38 11.19 24.64
C ARG A 8 10.41 10.35 25.41
N ARG A 9 10.03 9.75 26.53
CA ARG A 9 10.90 8.86 27.32
C ARG A 9 11.33 7.63 26.53
N PHE A 10 10.39 7.00 25.82
CA PHE A 10 10.68 5.86 24.96
C PHE A 10 11.62 6.22 23.81
N ARG A 11 11.35 7.34 23.13
CA ARG A 11 12.23 7.89 22.09
C ARG A 11 13.65 8.11 22.61
N PHE A 12 13.79 8.75 23.78
CA PHE A 12 15.09 9.01 24.38
C PHE A 12 15.84 7.72 24.73
N ALA A 13 15.17 6.73 25.32
CA ALA A 13 15.75 5.42 25.61
C ALA A 13 16.22 4.71 24.33
N LEU A 14 15.43 4.79 23.26
CA LEU A 14 15.75 4.18 21.97
C LEU A 14 16.97 4.83 21.32
N VAL A 15 17.02 6.16 21.25
CA VAL A 15 18.18 6.92 20.73
C VAL A 15 19.44 6.60 21.53
N LYS A 16 19.35 6.61 22.87
CA LYS A 16 20.48 6.28 23.75
C LYS A 16 20.98 4.85 23.51
N SER A 17 20.06 3.89 23.29
CA SER A 17 20.43 2.52 22.97
C SER A 17 21.11 2.40 21.61
N ILE A 18 20.63 3.10 20.57
CA ILE A 18 21.23 3.10 19.23
C ILE A 18 22.65 3.67 19.27
N LEU A 19 22.85 4.80 19.98
CA LEU A 19 24.16 5.45 20.11
C LEU A 19 25.21 4.61 20.84
N ARG A 20 24.79 3.65 21.67
CA ARG A 20 25.67 2.73 22.40
C ARG A 20 26.14 1.56 21.55
N CYS A 21 25.44 1.23 20.47
CA CYS A 21 25.82 0.13 19.57
C CYS A 21 27.14 0.45 18.87
N GLU A 22 28.01 -0.54 18.72
CA GLU A 22 29.35 -0.35 18.21
C GLU A 22 29.40 0.26 16.79
N SER A 23 28.56 -0.26 15.88
CA SER A 23 28.43 0.23 14.50
C SER A 23 28.12 1.72 14.45
N VAL A 24 27.26 2.21 15.35
CA VAL A 24 26.88 3.62 15.42
C VAL A 24 27.89 4.44 16.24
N ARG A 25 28.45 3.88 17.31
CA ARG A 25 29.40 4.56 18.20
C ARG A 25 30.64 5.03 17.44
N ARG A 26 31.14 4.20 16.52
CA ARG A 26 32.30 4.48 15.65
C ARG A 26 32.04 5.55 14.59
N LEU A 27 30.78 5.90 14.30
CA LEU A 27 30.46 6.93 13.31
C LEU A 27 30.88 8.33 13.79
N PRO A 28 31.37 9.19 12.89
CA PRO A 28 31.54 10.62 13.14
C PRO A 28 30.26 11.29 13.61
N HIS A 29 30.38 12.39 14.35
CA HIS A 29 29.23 13.10 14.92
C HIS A 29 28.22 13.55 13.85
N ASP A 30 28.69 14.03 12.70
CA ASP A 30 27.82 14.48 11.61
C ASP A 30 27.08 13.32 10.93
N HIS A 31 27.74 12.16 10.79
CA HIS A 31 27.09 10.94 10.30
C HIS A 31 26.02 10.44 11.26
N LYS A 32 26.22 10.55 12.58
CA LYS A 32 25.17 10.24 13.58
C LYS A 32 23.95 11.15 13.40
N LYS A 33 24.16 12.46 13.24
CA LYS A 33 23.07 13.41 12.96
C LYS A 33 22.33 13.05 11.66
N LEU A 34 23.08 12.72 10.61
CA LEU A 34 22.51 12.35 9.32
C LEU A 34 21.69 11.05 9.40
N LEU A 35 22.20 10.02 10.10
CA LEU A 35 21.49 8.77 10.37
C LEU A 35 20.14 9.04 11.03
N PHE A 36 20.10 9.82 12.11
CA PHE A 36 18.83 10.11 12.78
C PHE A 36 17.87 10.94 11.93
N ARG A 37 18.39 11.89 11.13
CA ARG A 37 17.59 12.64 10.16
C ARG A 37 16.98 11.71 9.10
N TRP A 38 17.74 10.76 8.60
CA TRP A 38 17.28 9.82 7.57
C TRP A 38 16.31 8.79 8.13
N LEU A 39 16.53 8.29 9.36
CA LEU A 39 15.57 7.42 10.03
C LEU A 39 14.25 8.15 10.32
N ALA A 40 14.28 9.41 10.75
CA ALA A 40 13.08 10.19 11.01
C ALA A 40 12.22 10.39 9.75
N ASN A 41 12.83 10.45 8.56
CA ASN A 41 12.15 10.58 7.27
C ASN A 41 11.98 9.26 6.52
N GLY A 42 12.64 8.19 6.99
CA GLY A 42 12.76 6.92 6.27
C GLY A 42 11.51 6.07 6.32
N TRP A 43 10.60 6.33 7.28
CA TRP A 43 9.30 5.69 7.36
C TRP A 43 8.20 6.68 6.98
N SER A 44 7.77 6.64 5.73
CA SER A 44 6.58 7.34 5.24
C SER A 44 5.65 6.28 4.68
N ILE A 45 4.77 5.76 5.53
CA ILE A 45 3.53 5.15 5.06
C ILE A 45 2.49 6.20 5.39
N THR A 46 2.31 7.16 4.50
CA THR A 46 1.05 7.89 4.46
C THR A 46 0.00 6.84 4.11
N ASP A 47 -0.88 6.54 5.06
CA ASP A 47 -2.08 5.76 4.80
C ASP A 47 -2.80 6.51 3.68
N THR A 48 -2.79 5.97 2.45
CA THR A 48 -3.75 6.46 1.45
C THR A 48 -5.11 6.25 2.09
N PRO A 49 -5.96 7.28 2.18
CA PRO A 49 -7.32 7.05 2.60
C PRO A 49 -7.88 5.95 1.69
N PRO A 50 -8.34 4.82 2.24
CA PRO A 50 -8.95 3.81 1.40
C PRO A 50 -10.15 4.47 0.73
N ASP A 51 -10.38 4.22 -0.57
CA ASP A 51 -11.56 4.69 -1.34
C ASP A 51 -12.84 3.98 -0.88
N THR A 52 -13.03 3.91 0.44
CA THR A 52 -14.17 3.35 1.14
C THR A 52 -15.47 3.99 0.69
N SER A 53 -15.47 5.29 0.38
CA SER A 53 -16.63 5.98 -0.19
C SER A 53 -17.01 5.43 -1.56
N ARG A 54 -16.03 5.33 -2.47
CA ARG A 54 -16.22 4.80 -3.83
C ARG A 54 -16.63 3.33 -3.81
N ILE A 55 -15.97 2.52 -2.99
CA ILE A 55 -16.30 1.09 -2.80
C ILE A 55 -17.72 0.94 -2.27
N ARG A 56 -18.10 1.68 -1.22
CA ARG A 56 -19.45 1.62 -0.65
C ARG A 56 -20.52 2.07 -1.65
N ALA A 57 -20.22 3.08 -2.46
CA ALA A 57 -21.13 3.54 -3.50
C ALA A 57 -21.38 2.43 -4.55
N LEU A 58 -20.33 1.74 -4.99
CA LEU A 58 -20.44 0.60 -5.92
C LEU A 58 -21.20 -0.59 -5.31
N GLU A 59 -20.88 -0.96 -4.07
CA GLU A 59 -21.60 -2.03 -3.34
C GLU A 59 -23.09 -1.69 -3.17
N LYS A 60 -23.40 -0.42 -2.89
CA LYS A 60 -24.78 0.07 -2.81
C LYS A 60 -25.47 0.01 -4.17
N ALA A 61 -24.82 0.47 -5.25
CA ALA A 61 -25.37 0.39 -6.60
C ALA A 61 -25.70 -1.06 -6.99
N ALA A 62 -24.80 -2.01 -6.70
CA ALA A 62 -25.05 -3.43 -6.92
C ALA A 62 -26.25 -3.96 -6.09
N SER A 63 -26.33 -3.57 -4.80
CA SER A 63 -27.46 -3.93 -3.95
C SER A 63 -28.78 -3.39 -4.48
N ASP A 64 -28.82 -2.12 -4.88
CA ASP A 64 -30.03 -1.45 -5.35
C ASP A 64 -30.48 -2.03 -6.71
N ALA A 65 -29.53 -2.36 -7.61
CA ALA A 65 -29.82 -3.04 -8.87
C ALA A 65 -30.47 -4.42 -8.66
N ARG A 66 -29.93 -5.24 -7.74
CA ARG A 66 -30.53 -6.55 -7.40
C ARG A 66 -31.92 -6.40 -6.78
N ARG A 67 -32.13 -5.41 -5.93
CA ARG A 67 -33.45 -5.12 -5.31
C ARG A 67 -34.46 -4.71 -6.37
N LEU A 68 -34.10 -3.81 -7.28
CA LEU A 68 -34.97 -3.37 -8.35
C LEU A 68 -35.32 -4.52 -9.30
N ARG A 69 -34.34 -5.34 -9.67
CA ARG A 69 -34.57 -6.55 -10.45
C ARG A 69 -35.55 -7.49 -9.75
N ALA A 70 -35.35 -7.75 -8.46
CA ALA A 70 -36.22 -8.65 -7.70
C ALA A 70 -37.66 -8.11 -7.60
N ALA A 71 -37.83 -6.79 -7.48
CA ALA A 71 -39.15 -6.16 -7.48
C ALA A 71 -39.83 -6.29 -8.85
N LEU A 72 -39.12 -5.98 -9.93
CA LEU A 72 -39.63 -6.10 -11.30
C LEU A 72 -39.92 -7.55 -11.71
N GLY A 73 -39.11 -8.50 -11.25
CA GLY A 73 -39.29 -9.94 -11.50
C GLY A 73 -40.46 -10.58 -10.73
N ARG A 74 -41.07 -9.85 -9.78
CA ARG A 74 -42.27 -10.29 -9.04
C ARG A 74 -43.57 -9.77 -9.65
N LEU A 75 -43.50 -8.92 -10.69
CA LEU A 75 -44.68 -8.48 -11.40
C LEU A 75 -45.43 -9.70 -11.96
N ASP A 76 -46.75 -9.64 -11.92
CA ASP A 76 -47.56 -10.66 -12.58
C ASP A 76 -47.45 -10.50 -14.11
N ALA A 77 -47.90 -11.52 -14.85
CA ALA A 77 -47.78 -11.51 -16.30
C ALA A 77 -48.57 -10.38 -16.97
N LYS A 78 -49.66 -9.90 -16.35
CA LYS A 78 -50.51 -8.83 -16.90
C LYS A 78 -49.87 -7.47 -16.72
N ASP A 79 -49.30 -7.22 -15.54
CA ASP A 79 -48.57 -6.01 -15.20
C ASP A 79 -47.28 -5.92 -16.03
N ALA A 80 -46.55 -7.02 -16.17
CA ALA A 80 -45.36 -7.09 -17.03
C ALA A 80 -45.71 -6.75 -18.49
N ALA A 81 -46.76 -7.37 -19.05
CA ALA A 81 -47.21 -7.09 -20.40
C ALA A 81 -47.71 -5.65 -20.58
N SER A 82 -48.41 -5.10 -19.57
CA SER A 82 -48.87 -3.72 -19.58
C SER A 82 -47.71 -2.73 -19.55
N LEU A 83 -46.64 -3.05 -18.82
CA LEU A 83 -45.45 -2.22 -18.71
C LEU A 83 -44.68 -2.18 -20.05
N ASP A 84 -44.54 -3.33 -20.71
CA ASP A 84 -43.93 -3.38 -22.05
C ASP A 84 -44.80 -2.69 -23.11
N PHE A 85 -46.12 -2.81 -23.03
CA PHE A 85 -47.04 -2.14 -23.94
C PHE A 85 -46.99 -0.61 -23.80
N ASN A 86 -47.11 -0.10 -22.57
CA ASN A 86 -47.13 1.34 -22.27
C ASN A 86 -45.78 2.01 -22.53
N TYR A 87 -44.68 1.26 -22.42
CA TYR A 87 -43.31 1.75 -22.66
C TYR A 87 -42.66 1.07 -23.87
N SER A 88 -43.45 0.78 -24.90
CA SER A 88 -43.03 0.06 -26.12
C SER A 88 -41.90 0.73 -26.90
N GLN A 89 -41.66 2.04 -26.70
CA GLN A 89 -40.53 2.76 -27.29
C GLN A 89 -39.19 2.52 -26.58
N THR A 90 -39.20 1.81 -25.45
CA THR A 90 -38.00 1.50 -24.66
C THR A 90 -37.71 0.01 -24.69
N ILE A 91 -36.54 -0.40 -24.20
CA ILE A 91 -36.14 -1.81 -24.17
C ILE A 91 -37.15 -2.66 -23.38
N PRO A 92 -37.44 -3.91 -23.81
CA PRO A 92 -38.36 -4.80 -23.09
C PRO A 92 -37.97 -5.05 -21.65
N LEU A 93 -38.94 -5.35 -20.79
CA LEU A 93 -38.75 -5.64 -19.38
C LEU A 93 -37.72 -6.77 -19.15
N SER A 94 -37.76 -7.80 -19.98
CA SER A 94 -36.77 -8.89 -19.96
C SER A 94 -35.33 -8.39 -20.15
N THR A 95 -35.14 -7.43 -21.07
CA THR A 95 -33.82 -6.81 -21.34
C THR A 95 -33.42 -5.87 -20.19
N ARG A 96 -34.37 -5.15 -19.59
CA ARG A 96 -34.10 -4.31 -18.40
C ARG A 96 -33.67 -5.16 -17.20
N LEU A 97 -34.31 -6.30 -16.97
CA LEU A 97 -33.95 -7.23 -15.90
C LEU A 97 -32.53 -7.76 -16.10
N TYR A 98 -32.16 -8.08 -17.34
CA TYR A 98 -30.80 -8.50 -17.69
C TYR A 98 -29.78 -7.37 -17.47
N ALA A 99 -30.07 -6.14 -17.92
CA ALA A 99 -29.19 -4.99 -17.69
C ALA A 99 -28.97 -4.68 -16.20
N LEU A 100 -29.97 -4.94 -15.35
CA LEU A 100 -29.83 -4.82 -13.88
C LEU A 100 -28.92 -5.90 -13.27
N ASP A 101 -28.88 -7.10 -13.85
CA ASP A 101 -27.90 -8.13 -13.45
C ASP A 101 -26.49 -7.70 -13.86
N GLU A 102 -26.30 -7.26 -15.10
CA GLU A 102 -24.99 -6.80 -15.60
C GLU A 102 -24.48 -5.64 -14.76
N LEU A 103 -25.31 -4.63 -14.50
CA LEU A 103 -24.94 -3.50 -13.65
C LEU A 103 -24.53 -3.94 -12.24
N ALA A 104 -25.21 -4.92 -11.65
CA ALA A 104 -24.84 -5.45 -10.35
C ALA A 104 -23.49 -6.19 -10.39
N GLY A 105 -23.25 -6.97 -11.44
CA GLY A 105 -21.99 -7.67 -11.67
C GLY A 105 -20.81 -6.72 -11.88
N ASP A 106 -20.96 -5.75 -12.77
CA ASP A 106 -19.94 -4.75 -13.09
C ASP A 106 -19.56 -3.91 -11.86
N ALA A 107 -20.57 -3.50 -11.07
CA ALA A 107 -20.35 -2.73 -9.86
C ALA A 107 -19.59 -3.54 -8.78
N ASP A 108 -19.92 -4.82 -8.60
CA ASP A 108 -19.19 -5.73 -7.71
C ASP A 108 -17.75 -5.96 -8.18
N GLU A 109 -17.55 -6.18 -9.48
CA GLU A 109 -16.24 -6.41 -10.08
C GLU A 109 -15.34 -5.19 -9.93
N LEU A 110 -15.85 -4.00 -10.26
CA LEU A 110 -15.12 -2.75 -10.10
C LEU A 110 -14.75 -2.48 -8.64
N ALA A 111 -15.64 -2.79 -7.69
CA ALA A 111 -15.35 -2.68 -6.27
C ALA A 111 -14.22 -3.64 -5.84
N LYS A 112 -14.16 -4.86 -6.38
CA LYS A 112 -13.07 -5.82 -6.13
C LYS A 112 -11.75 -5.33 -6.72
N VAL A 113 -11.76 -4.79 -7.94
CA VAL A 113 -10.57 -4.23 -8.59
C VAL A 113 -9.98 -3.11 -7.75
N ILE A 114 -10.79 -2.14 -7.34
CA ILE A 114 -10.33 -1.00 -6.51
C ILE A 114 -9.75 -1.49 -5.17
N LYS A 115 -10.39 -2.48 -4.53
CA LYS A 115 -9.86 -3.10 -3.30
C LYS A 115 -8.50 -3.75 -3.54
N GLY A 116 -8.34 -4.48 -4.65
CA GLY A 116 -7.08 -5.10 -5.07
C GLY A 116 -5.98 -4.07 -5.30
N GLU A 117 -6.27 -3.04 -6.10
CA GLU A 117 -5.34 -1.94 -6.40
C GLU A 117 -4.86 -1.22 -5.14
N GLN A 118 -5.75 -0.97 -4.16
CA GLN A 118 -5.38 -0.37 -2.89
C GLN A 118 -4.47 -1.27 -2.05
N ALA A 119 -4.74 -2.58 -2.03
CA ALA A 119 -3.89 -3.55 -1.36
C ALA A 119 -2.49 -3.58 -1.98
N ASP A 120 -2.41 -3.53 -3.32
CA ASP A 120 -1.17 -3.51 -4.07
C ASP A 120 -0.38 -2.21 -3.87
N ILE A 121 -1.03 -1.04 -3.93
CA ILE A 121 -0.42 0.25 -3.63
C ILE A 121 0.16 0.24 -2.21
N THR A 122 -0.61 -0.26 -1.24
CA THR A 122 -0.16 -0.39 0.15
C THR A 122 1.07 -1.31 0.26
N ARG A 123 1.05 -2.44 -0.45
CA ARG A 123 2.17 -3.40 -0.50
C ARG A 123 3.42 -2.78 -1.11
N LEU A 124 3.28 -2.07 -2.23
CA LEU A 124 4.39 -1.39 -2.92
C LEU A 124 4.98 -0.27 -2.07
N ARG A 125 4.16 0.53 -1.39
CA ARG A 125 4.65 1.54 -0.44
C ARG A 125 5.44 0.91 0.70
N LYS A 126 4.90 -0.14 1.33
CA LYS A 126 5.63 -0.88 2.38
C LYS A 126 6.98 -1.40 1.88
N ARG A 127 7.03 -1.95 0.67
CA ARG A 127 8.28 -2.42 0.02
C ARG A 127 9.27 -1.28 -0.20
N ARG A 128 8.84 -0.17 -0.80
CA ARG A 128 9.68 1.01 -1.07
C ARG A 128 10.26 1.58 0.23
N THR A 129 9.43 1.74 1.25
CA THR A 129 9.84 2.25 2.56
C THR A 129 10.80 1.30 3.27
N ALA A 130 10.56 -0.02 3.19
CA ALA A 130 11.48 -1.03 3.70
C ALA A 130 12.85 -0.98 3.00
N LYS A 131 12.87 -0.90 1.66
CA LYS A 131 14.11 -0.74 0.86
C LYS A 131 14.88 0.52 1.26
N SER A 132 14.18 1.64 1.43
CA SER A 132 14.77 2.92 1.88
C SER A 132 15.46 2.81 3.25
N ILE A 133 14.80 2.16 4.23
CA ILE A 133 15.41 1.96 5.55
C ILE A 133 16.63 1.06 5.45
N VAL A 134 16.55 -0.05 4.72
CA VAL A 134 17.69 -0.97 4.61
C VAL A 134 18.87 -0.32 3.88
N ASN A 135 18.62 0.51 2.86
CA ASN A 135 19.65 1.35 2.24
C ASN A 135 20.32 2.29 3.24
N THR A 136 19.51 2.92 4.10
CA THR A 136 20.03 3.76 5.19
C THR A 136 20.93 2.95 6.12
N LEU A 137 20.47 1.78 6.58
CA LEU A 137 21.28 0.91 7.45
C LEU A 137 22.60 0.51 6.78
N SER A 138 22.57 0.14 5.49
CA SER A 138 23.74 -0.22 4.71
C SER A 138 24.73 0.93 4.58
N MET A 139 24.24 2.14 4.27
CA MET A 139 25.08 3.32 4.10
C MET A 139 25.82 3.70 5.39
N PHE A 140 25.20 3.48 6.55
CA PHE A 140 25.82 3.74 7.86
C PHE A 140 26.54 2.52 8.46
N GLY A 141 26.73 1.44 7.68
CA GLY A 141 27.46 0.25 8.12
C GLY A 141 26.79 -0.48 9.29
N ILE A 142 25.47 -0.38 9.42
CA ILE A 142 24.70 -1.08 10.44
C ILE A 142 24.33 -2.46 9.90
N PRO A 143 24.74 -3.57 10.53
CA PRO A 143 24.37 -4.91 10.08
C PRO A 143 22.85 -5.15 10.12
N PHE A 144 22.32 -5.80 9.08
CA PHE A 144 20.90 -6.18 8.95
C PHE A 144 20.68 -7.54 8.25
N SER A 145 21.75 -8.28 7.94
CA SER A 145 21.66 -9.60 7.28
C SER A 145 21.35 -10.70 8.30
N THR A 146 20.35 -11.53 8.01
CA THR A 146 19.68 -12.42 8.99
C THR A 146 20.43 -13.72 9.31
N ARG A 147 21.77 -13.72 9.36
CA ARG A 147 22.52 -14.88 9.85
C ARG A 147 23.76 -14.59 10.72
N ASN A 148 24.25 -13.35 10.75
CA ASN A 148 25.55 -13.02 11.38
C ASN A 148 25.51 -11.71 12.17
N ASP A 149 24.46 -11.47 12.97
CA ASP A 149 24.58 -10.52 14.07
C ASP A 149 25.27 -11.24 15.24
N TRP A 150 26.60 -11.44 15.15
CA TRP A 150 27.47 -12.13 16.14
C TRP A 150 27.64 -11.37 17.46
N ASP A 151 26.59 -10.69 17.92
CA ASP A 151 26.49 -10.14 19.27
C ASP A 151 25.13 -10.56 19.85
N VAL A 152 24.83 -11.85 19.67
CA VAL A 152 23.75 -12.53 20.35
C VAL A 152 24.25 -12.82 21.76
N ASP A 153 23.89 -11.95 22.71
CA ASP A 153 23.33 -12.49 23.94
C ASP A 153 22.15 -11.68 24.52
N GLU A 154 21.11 -12.47 24.75
CA GLU A 154 19.96 -12.33 25.65
C GLU A 154 19.10 -11.05 25.60
N ARG A 155 18.45 -10.83 24.45
CA ARG A 155 17.03 -10.43 24.26
C ARG A 155 16.80 -9.87 22.84
N ASN A 156 17.12 -10.66 21.81
CA ASN A 156 16.64 -10.63 20.39
C ASN A 156 16.31 -9.29 19.72
N VAL A 157 16.96 -8.17 20.07
CA VAL A 157 16.74 -6.86 19.45
C VAL A 157 18.06 -6.36 18.89
N THR A 158 18.15 -6.26 17.57
CA THR A 158 19.34 -5.83 16.84
C THR A 158 19.40 -4.29 16.72
N THR A 159 20.56 -3.72 16.40
CA THR A 159 20.67 -2.26 16.13
C THR A 159 19.76 -1.85 14.99
N ALA A 160 19.69 -2.65 13.91
CA ALA A 160 18.78 -2.44 12.79
C ALA A 160 17.31 -2.40 13.26
N MET A 161 16.88 -3.32 14.12
CA MET A 161 15.52 -3.33 14.67
C MET A 161 15.21 -2.07 15.48
N ARG A 162 16.18 -1.55 16.26
CA ARG A 162 16.03 -0.29 17.00
C ARG A 162 15.91 0.91 16.06
N CYS A 163 16.71 0.94 14.99
CA CYS A 163 16.65 1.99 13.97
C CYS A 163 15.30 2.02 13.23
N VAL A 164 14.78 0.85 12.83
CA VAL A 164 13.44 0.74 12.22
C VAL A 164 12.36 1.17 13.22
N MET A 165 12.49 0.75 14.48
CA MET A 165 11.54 1.16 15.54
C MET A 165 11.52 2.69 15.71
N LEU A 166 12.69 3.33 15.62
CA LEU A 166 12.79 4.79 15.71
C LEU A 166 12.13 5.45 14.49
N ALA A 167 12.38 4.94 13.29
CA ALA A 167 11.75 5.45 12.08
C ALA A 167 10.21 5.37 12.15
N MET A 168 9.68 4.22 12.58
CA MET A 168 8.24 4.03 12.80
C MET A 168 7.69 4.99 13.87
N LEU A 169 8.43 5.17 14.97
CA LEU A 169 8.06 6.06 16.06
C LEU A 169 8.00 7.53 15.61
N GLU A 170 8.97 7.99 14.82
CA GLU A 170 8.99 9.37 14.29
C GLU A 170 7.84 9.61 13.31
N ALA A 171 7.50 8.61 12.51
CA ALA A 171 6.36 8.62 11.60
C ALA A 171 4.97 8.55 12.28
N GLY A 172 4.92 8.43 13.61
CA GLY A 172 3.65 8.38 14.35
C GLY A 172 2.97 7.01 14.38
N ALA A 173 3.69 5.92 14.10
CA ALA A 173 3.15 4.58 14.23
C ALA A 173 2.71 4.31 15.69
N LYS A 174 1.47 3.84 15.86
CA LYS A 174 0.87 3.57 17.18
C LYS A 174 1.29 2.21 17.76
N ASN A 175 1.52 1.23 16.89
CA ASN A 175 1.87 -0.13 17.27
C ASN A 175 3.33 -0.41 16.93
N LEU A 176 4.17 -0.38 17.97
CA LEU A 176 5.62 -0.57 17.89
C LEU A 176 5.97 -1.96 18.42
N HIS A 177 6.20 -2.92 17.52
CA HIS A 177 6.52 -4.31 17.86
C HIS A 177 7.79 -4.79 17.16
N TRP A 178 8.62 -5.54 17.88
CA TRP A 178 9.86 -6.10 17.37
C TRP A 178 9.64 -7.07 16.20
N GLY A 179 8.55 -7.85 16.21
CA GLY A 179 8.20 -8.70 15.07
C GLY A 179 7.98 -7.90 13.78
N THR A 180 7.35 -6.73 13.88
CA THR A 180 7.12 -5.83 12.75
C THR A 180 8.43 -5.26 12.22
N THR A 181 9.35 -4.86 13.09
CA THR A 181 10.65 -4.33 12.65
C THR A 181 11.49 -5.39 11.95
N THR A 182 11.48 -6.64 12.43
CA THR A 182 12.11 -7.77 11.75
C THR A 182 11.52 -8.02 10.36
N ALA A 183 10.18 -7.98 10.24
CA ALA A 183 9.52 -8.17 8.95
C ALA A 183 9.90 -7.09 7.94
N ILE A 184 9.99 -5.83 8.38
CA ILE A 184 10.43 -4.70 7.55
C ILE A 184 11.86 -4.89 7.06
N ILE A 185 12.78 -5.29 7.94
CA ILE A 185 14.19 -5.52 7.58
C ILE A 185 14.30 -6.63 6.54
N LYS A 186 13.62 -7.77 6.77
CA LYS A 186 13.59 -8.88 5.83
C LYS A 186 13.04 -8.47 4.46
N LEU A 187 11.96 -7.70 4.45
CA LEU A 187 11.36 -7.19 3.21
C LEU A 187 12.32 -6.27 2.45
N GLY A 188 12.98 -5.34 3.13
CA GLY A 188 13.95 -4.43 2.50
C GLY A 188 15.19 -5.16 2.00
N PHE A 189 15.68 -6.16 2.74
CA PHE A 189 16.79 -7.01 2.33
C PHE A 189 16.46 -7.81 1.06
N GLN A 190 15.29 -8.45 1.00
CA GLN A 190 14.81 -9.15 -0.20
C GLN A 190 14.79 -8.19 -1.41
N MET A 191 14.38 -6.94 -1.20
CA MET A 191 14.31 -5.94 -2.28
C MET A 191 15.66 -5.38 -2.73
N LEU A 192 16.73 -5.65 -1.99
CA LEU A 192 18.09 -5.31 -2.40
C LEU A 192 18.82 -6.47 -3.08
N THR A 193 18.38 -7.70 -2.84
CA THR A 193 19.12 -8.91 -3.22
C THR A 193 18.45 -9.73 -4.32
N ASP A 194 17.16 -9.50 -4.60
CA ASP A 194 16.41 -10.23 -5.62
C ASP A 194 15.93 -9.30 -6.75
N PRO A 195 16.62 -9.27 -7.92
CA PRO A 195 16.22 -8.47 -9.07
C PRO A 195 14.92 -8.95 -9.74
N SER A 196 14.46 -10.18 -9.46
CA SER A 196 13.18 -10.68 -9.99
C SER A 196 11.97 -10.06 -9.29
N GLN A 197 12.16 -9.53 -8.08
CA GLN A 197 11.12 -8.87 -7.29
C GLN A 197 10.88 -7.40 -7.68
N ASP A 198 11.76 -6.82 -8.51
CA ASP A 198 11.63 -5.45 -9.04
C ASP A 198 10.66 -5.36 -10.23
N LYS A 199 10.13 -6.49 -10.74
CA LYS A 199 9.09 -6.51 -11.77
C LYS A 199 7.71 -6.21 -11.17
N ALA A 200 7.21 -5.01 -11.40
CA ALA A 200 5.81 -4.67 -11.14
C ALA A 200 4.94 -5.24 -12.27
N VAL A 201 4.38 -6.45 -12.08
CA VAL A 201 3.51 -7.07 -13.08
C VAL A 201 2.12 -6.41 -13.05
N PHE A 202 1.80 -5.64 -14.09
CA PHE A 202 0.47 -5.03 -14.31
C PHE A 202 -0.32 -5.77 -15.39
N SER A 203 -1.14 -6.77 -15.12
CA SER A 203 -1.96 -7.42 -16.16
C SER A 203 -3.28 -6.68 -16.43
N ALA A 204 -3.33 -5.90 -17.55
CA ALA A 204 -4.42 -5.80 -18.54
C ALA A 204 -4.25 -4.58 -19.49
N GLY A 205 -3.41 -4.69 -20.54
CA GLY A 205 -3.07 -3.63 -21.54
C GLY A 205 -1.69 -3.02 -21.26
N ARG A 206 -0.71 -2.98 -22.18
CA ARG A 206 0.70 -2.73 -21.84
C ARG A 206 1.53 -2.29 -23.12
N MET A 207 2.55 -1.41 -23.03
CA MET A 207 3.61 -0.93 -24.01
C MET A 207 5.12 -1.03 -23.56
N ALA A 208 5.93 -1.94 -24.14
CA ALA A 208 7.41 -2.14 -24.04
C ALA A 208 8.37 -1.00 -23.59
N VAL A 209 8.96 -0.94 -22.39
CA VAL A 209 10.01 0.06 -22.03
C VAL A 209 10.99 -0.39 -20.94
N THR A 210 12.25 0.08 -21.02
CA THR A 210 13.30 -0.22 -20.04
C THR A 210 13.12 0.52 -18.70
N ALA A 211 13.76 0.03 -17.63
CA ALA A 211 13.54 0.51 -16.25
C ALA A 211 13.87 2.01 -16.04
N GLU A 212 14.85 2.56 -16.77
CA GLU A 212 15.21 3.98 -16.70
C GLU A 212 14.21 4.86 -17.48
N GLU A 213 13.74 4.40 -18.64
CA GLU A 213 12.78 5.13 -19.49
C GLU A 213 11.38 5.20 -18.86
N ALA A 214 11.00 4.19 -18.07
CA ALA A 214 9.73 4.14 -17.35
C ALA A 214 9.59 5.20 -16.23
N GLU A 215 10.71 5.65 -15.65
CA GLU A 215 10.68 6.65 -14.57
C GLU A 215 10.40 8.06 -15.11
N ALA A 216 10.99 8.42 -16.25
CA ALA A 216 10.74 9.70 -16.92
C ALA A 216 9.30 9.79 -17.48
N PHE A 217 8.79 8.70 -18.07
CA PHE A 217 7.43 8.68 -18.63
C PHE A 217 6.32 8.71 -17.57
N ARG A 218 6.55 8.10 -16.40
CA ARG A 218 5.60 8.15 -15.26
C ARG A 218 5.50 9.53 -14.64
N LEU A 219 6.53 10.37 -14.77
CA LEU A 219 6.48 11.77 -14.34
C LEU A 219 5.59 12.59 -15.30
N VAL A 220 5.80 12.44 -16.61
CA VAL A 220 5.03 13.12 -17.66
C VAL A 220 3.54 12.75 -17.63
N MET A 221 3.20 11.47 -17.43
CA MET A 221 1.79 11.02 -17.32
C MET A 221 1.11 11.47 -16.01
N ARG A 222 1.87 11.81 -14.97
CA ARG A 222 1.33 12.37 -13.72
C ARG A 222 1.04 13.86 -13.79
N GLU A 223 1.74 14.59 -14.64
CA GLU A 223 1.52 16.02 -14.85
C GLU A 223 0.44 16.29 -15.91
N MET A 224 0.20 15.36 -16.83
CA MET A 224 -0.76 15.50 -17.94
C MET A 224 -1.79 14.36 -17.95
N PRO A 225 -3.00 14.58 -17.38
CA PRO A 225 -4.03 13.54 -17.21
C PRO A 225 -4.53 12.87 -18.50
N GLU A 226 -4.32 13.53 -19.64
CA GLU A 226 -4.75 13.13 -21.00
C GLU A 226 -4.05 11.86 -21.50
N TRP A 227 -2.89 11.54 -20.91
CA TRP A 227 -2.03 10.42 -21.33
C TRP A 227 -2.26 9.13 -20.54
N ASN A 228 -3.12 9.15 -19.51
CA ASN A 228 -3.42 8.02 -18.62
C ASN A 228 -4.08 6.80 -19.32
N GLY A 229 -4.44 6.93 -20.60
CA GLY A 229 -4.97 5.84 -21.43
C GLY A 229 -3.91 4.88 -21.99
N ILE A 230 -2.63 5.26 -21.97
CA ILE A 230 -1.52 4.41 -22.44
C ILE A 230 -0.98 3.61 -21.26
N LYS A 231 -1.08 2.27 -21.31
CA LYS A 231 -0.36 1.41 -20.37
C LYS A 231 0.97 1.01 -20.95
N LEU A 232 2.05 1.13 -20.19
CA LEU A 232 3.40 0.65 -20.53
C LEU A 232 3.59 -0.84 -20.08
N VAL A 233 4.19 -1.69 -20.92
CA VAL A 233 4.72 -3.06 -20.74
C VAL A 233 6.21 -2.80 -20.52
N GLU A 234 6.91 -3.63 -19.77
CA GLU A 234 8.38 -3.64 -19.76
C GLU A 234 8.90 -4.77 -20.66
#